data_AF-A0A957K479-F1
#
_entry.id   AF-A0A957K479-F1
#
_cell.length_a   1.000
_cell.length_b   1.000
_cell.length_c   1.000
_cell.angle_alpha   90.00
_cell.angle_beta   90.00
_cell.angle_gamma   90.00
#
_symmetry.space_group_name_H-M   'P 1'
#
loop_
_entity.id
_entity.type
_entity.pdbx_description
1 polymer ?
#
loop_
_entity_poly.entity_id
_entity_poly.type
_entity_poly.pdbx_seq_one_letter_code
_entity_poly.pdbx_strand_id
1 'polypeptide(L)'
;MNKLTWQFFLFVILLGAVTACNQAGPDSTPATTIQSEVVTGHAPTASATPVVEPEVTATSQPAFTPTSVAAPQGQLALATYELRAGPGRAYELVDQIANNSTTLIIVSRTEDSGWYEVRVGSLQGWLPAEALASISHRELIPVNTELPPTPTVAPTPTELPPLEMAWLVTLEDVNGLSDTIGITDWTVEGDVQLNFRVCRAFLGVSTSFSSHSMVNCIFDGRRGDATLAQRIVWLQQNELLSYDAILIDSPYAAERNFLIYADTLSDRHIVFDAYQLHEGLMYWTSIDLKGELFQTPEQLFALEGPRIETLLYEMLLINFDRIQPNAPTPLPAEASRATPAPTPAIESDLHLEWVIPADELDVLTEPLGMGGWQLESEILWADRACRQFFGYSWSVSPNSAINCVFQASDEVSSLAEAVALLRTMGVIGPDAVALDSEFAAENAFALYADRALNGHTVFDGVFYHEGQIVWVSISLGTGSGMVPTDFLDDDHLIETFLHSVYLFNLDQVDF
;
A
#
# COMPACT_ATOMS: atom_id res chain seq x y z
N MET A 1 -8.49 -35.22 -49.63
CA MET A 1 -8.42 -36.56 -48.99
C MET A 1 -8.87 -36.43 -47.54
N ASN A 2 -9.20 -37.55 -46.89
CA ASN A 2 -10.22 -37.59 -45.84
C ASN A 2 -9.80 -36.94 -44.50
N LYS A 3 -10.75 -36.23 -43.86
CA LYS A 3 -10.82 -36.13 -42.40
C LYS A 3 -11.44 -37.42 -41.86
N LEU A 4 -10.69 -38.26 -41.17
CA LEU A 4 -11.23 -39.35 -40.32
C LEU A 4 -10.16 -39.82 -39.31
N THR A 5 -10.58 -40.65 -38.35
CA THR A 5 -9.76 -41.37 -37.36
C THR A 5 -8.84 -40.53 -36.45
N TRP A 6 -9.42 -39.88 -35.42
CA TRP A 6 -8.74 -39.60 -34.14
C TRP A 6 -9.74 -39.53 -32.95
N GLN A 7 -10.69 -40.48 -32.90
CA GLN A 7 -11.68 -40.64 -31.81
C GLN A 7 -11.73 -42.10 -31.35
N PHE A 8 -10.61 -42.65 -30.86
CA PHE A 8 -10.53 -44.07 -30.49
C PHE A 8 -9.67 -44.39 -29.25
N PHE A 9 -9.52 -43.43 -28.33
CA PHE A 9 -8.77 -43.59 -27.08
C PHE A 9 -9.57 -43.19 -25.83
N LEU A 10 -10.88 -43.45 -25.85
CA LEU A 10 -11.78 -43.14 -24.73
C LEU A 10 -12.87 -44.22 -24.55
N PHE A 11 -12.45 -45.48 -24.36
CA PHE A 11 -13.22 -46.57 -23.76
C PHE A 11 -12.26 -47.74 -23.47
N VAL A 12 -12.48 -48.49 -22.37
CA VAL A 12 -11.50 -49.43 -21.74
C VAL A 12 -10.31 -48.64 -21.14
N ILE A 13 -10.03 -48.64 -19.85
CA ILE A 13 -10.24 -49.66 -18.80
C ILE A 13 -11.08 -49.11 -17.63
N LEU A 14 -12.20 -49.77 -17.29
CA LEU A 14 -12.83 -49.64 -15.97
C LEU A 14 -13.80 -50.80 -15.65
N LEU A 15 -13.30 -51.89 -15.05
CA LEU A 15 -13.96 -52.70 -13.98
C LEU A 15 -13.16 -53.98 -13.66
N GLY A 16 -13.14 -54.38 -12.38
CA GLY A 16 -12.62 -55.68 -11.92
C GLY A 16 -11.60 -55.60 -10.77
N ALA A 17 -11.88 -55.93 -9.50
CA ALA A 17 -13.10 -55.87 -8.67
C ALA A 17 -12.77 -56.34 -7.22
N VAL A 18 -13.46 -55.80 -6.21
CA VAL A 18 -14.14 -56.51 -5.06
C VAL A 18 -13.36 -57.71 -4.43
N THR A 19 -12.93 -57.78 -3.15
CA THR A 19 -13.48 -57.42 -1.80
C THR A 19 -12.31 -57.45 -0.77
N ALA A 20 -12.34 -57.25 0.57
CA ALA A 20 -13.26 -56.85 1.67
C ALA A 20 -12.35 -56.28 2.83
N CYS A 21 -12.71 -55.93 4.08
CA CYS A 21 -13.90 -55.89 4.97
C CYS A 21 -13.83 -54.54 5.76
N ASN A 22 -14.82 -53.98 6.48
CA ASN A 22 -16.11 -54.44 7.06
C ASN A 22 -16.11 -54.99 8.52
N GLN A 23 -16.15 -54.09 9.51
CA GLN A 23 -16.90 -54.11 10.80
C GLN A 23 -16.55 -52.82 11.59
N ALA A 24 -17.41 -52.02 12.25
CA ALA A 24 -18.73 -52.18 12.90
C ALA A 24 -18.68 -52.52 14.41
N GLY A 25 -19.14 -51.60 15.27
CA GLY A 25 -19.26 -51.74 16.73
C GLY A 25 -19.67 -50.41 17.42
N PRO A 26 -20.59 -50.38 18.43
CA PRO A 26 -21.18 -49.14 18.98
C PRO A 26 -20.90 -48.86 20.48
N ASP A 27 -21.59 -47.85 21.02
CA ASP A 27 -21.75 -47.45 22.44
C ASP A 27 -20.51 -46.82 23.14
N SER A 28 -20.62 -45.97 24.17
CA SER A 28 -21.77 -45.55 24.99
C SER A 28 -21.71 -44.09 25.46
N THR A 29 -22.86 -43.43 25.68
CA THR A 29 -22.96 -42.20 26.50
C THR A 29 -22.62 -42.42 27.98
N PRO A 30 -22.31 -41.35 28.73
CA PRO A 30 -23.23 -40.97 29.80
C PRO A 30 -23.62 -39.47 29.79
N ALA A 31 -24.74 -39.14 30.44
CA ALA A 31 -25.22 -37.77 30.60
C ALA A 31 -24.93 -37.22 32.01
N THR A 32 -24.81 -35.90 32.13
CA THR A 32 -24.73 -35.18 33.41
C THR A 32 -25.88 -34.19 33.51
N THR A 33 -26.50 -34.08 34.69
CA THR A 33 -27.66 -33.20 34.94
C THR A 33 -27.62 -32.64 36.35
N ILE A 34 -27.54 -31.31 36.48
CA ILE A 34 -27.76 -30.53 37.71
C ILE A 34 -28.54 -29.29 37.25
N GLN A 35 -29.87 -29.35 37.28
CA GLN A 35 -30.75 -28.88 38.37
C GLN A 35 -30.82 -27.35 38.54
N SER A 36 -32.02 -26.80 38.30
CA SER A 36 -32.45 -25.49 38.84
C SER A 36 -33.10 -25.70 40.20
N GLU A 37 -32.88 -24.78 41.14
CA GLU A 37 -33.59 -24.76 42.43
C GLU A 37 -34.64 -23.64 42.45
N VAL A 38 -35.86 -23.98 42.86
CA VAL A 38 -37.00 -23.07 43.02
C VAL A 38 -37.40 -23.07 44.49
N VAL A 39 -37.42 -21.89 45.12
CA VAL A 39 -37.82 -21.74 46.52
C VAL A 39 -39.08 -20.87 46.60
N THR A 40 -40.15 -21.41 47.21
CA THR A 40 -41.47 -20.75 47.30
C THR A 40 -42.10 -20.87 48.69
N GLY A 41 -42.65 -19.76 49.20
CA GLY A 41 -43.48 -19.69 50.40
C GLY A 41 -42.68 -19.58 51.72
N HIS A 42 -43.22 -18.98 52.78
CA HIS A 42 -44.65 -18.87 53.15
C HIS A 42 -45.00 -17.55 53.86
N ALA A 43 -46.30 -17.24 53.93
CA ALA A 43 -46.87 -16.20 54.81
C ALA A 43 -47.04 -16.72 56.26
N PRO A 44 -47.29 -15.83 57.23
CA PRO A 44 -48.68 -15.78 57.75
C PRO A 44 -49.21 -14.37 58.05
N THR A 45 -50.49 -14.29 58.44
CA THR A 45 -51.28 -13.05 58.55
C THR A 45 -51.60 -12.65 60.00
N ALA A 46 -51.43 -11.37 60.34
CA ALA A 46 -52.22 -10.62 61.33
C ALA A 46 -52.15 -9.12 60.95
N SER A 47 -53.20 -8.32 60.77
CA SER A 47 -54.58 -8.25 61.33
C SER A 47 -54.69 -7.44 62.64
N ALA A 48 -54.69 -6.11 62.50
CA ALA A 48 -55.28 -5.15 63.43
C ALA A 48 -55.81 -3.94 62.63
N THR A 49 -56.82 -3.24 63.14
CA THR A 49 -57.59 -2.18 62.42
C THR A 49 -57.62 -0.87 63.23
N PRO A 50 -58.30 0.21 62.78
CA PRO A 50 -57.65 1.41 62.27
C PRO A 50 -57.63 2.60 63.25
N VAL A 51 -56.93 3.67 62.87
CA VAL A 51 -57.22 5.05 63.31
C VAL A 51 -57.43 5.91 62.07
N VAL A 52 -58.40 6.83 62.11
CA VAL A 52 -58.78 7.69 60.97
C VAL A 52 -58.28 9.11 61.23
N GLU A 53 -57.57 9.67 60.25
CA GLU A 53 -57.17 11.08 60.17
C GLU A 53 -57.70 11.64 58.83
N PRO A 54 -58.20 12.90 58.76
CA PRO A 54 -59.08 13.29 57.66
C PRO A 54 -58.39 13.44 56.31
N GLU A 55 -59.04 12.89 55.28
CA GLU A 55 -58.62 12.92 53.89
C GLU A 55 -58.63 14.34 53.31
N VAL A 56 -57.44 14.86 52.96
CA VAL A 56 -57.31 16.08 52.16
C VAL A 56 -57.33 15.66 50.69
N THR A 57 -58.38 16.03 49.95
CA THR A 57 -58.56 15.67 48.54
C THR A 57 -57.48 16.31 47.66
N ALA A 58 -56.41 15.55 47.39
CA ALA A 58 -55.36 15.93 46.46
C ALA A 58 -55.84 15.74 45.01
N THR A 59 -55.87 16.82 44.23
CA THR A 59 -56.15 16.75 42.79
C THR A 59 -55.06 15.94 42.10
N SER A 60 -55.44 14.88 41.37
CA SER A 60 -54.49 13.98 40.71
C SER A 60 -53.72 14.68 39.59
N GLN A 61 -52.51 15.13 39.87
CA GLN A 61 -51.55 15.58 38.87
C GLN A 61 -51.19 14.40 37.94
N PRO A 62 -51.18 14.58 36.60
CA PRO A 62 -50.83 13.49 35.69
C PRO A 62 -49.40 13.00 35.95
N ALA A 63 -49.25 11.69 36.09
CA ALA A 63 -47.94 11.06 36.26
C ALA A 63 -47.16 11.13 34.94
N PHE A 64 -46.14 11.98 34.88
CA PHE A 64 -45.18 11.98 33.79
C PHE A 64 -44.43 10.65 33.79
N THR A 65 -44.66 9.84 32.75
CA THR A 65 -43.80 8.69 32.46
C THR A 65 -42.46 9.25 31.99
N PRO A 66 -41.32 8.93 32.63
CA PRO A 66 -40.02 9.44 32.20
C PRO A 66 -39.68 8.87 30.82
N THR A 67 -39.64 9.73 29.80
CA THR A 67 -39.16 9.36 28.47
C THR A 67 -37.71 8.88 28.60
N SER A 68 -37.43 7.66 28.14
CA SER A 68 -36.06 7.16 28.07
C SER A 68 -35.24 8.07 27.17
N VAL A 69 -34.26 8.76 27.74
CA VAL A 69 -33.31 9.55 26.97
C VAL A 69 -32.43 8.58 26.18
N ALA A 70 -32.15 8.88 24.91
CA ALA A 70 -31.28 8.04 24.09
C ALA A 70 -29.83 8.12 24.61
N ALA A 71 -29.12 6.99 24.59
CA ALA A 71 -27.69 6.99 24.89
C ALA A 71 -26.93 7.76 23.79
N PRO A 72 -25.88 8.54 24.13
CA PRO A 72 -25.02 9.17 23.13
C PRO A 72 -24.43 8.15 22.15
N GLN A 73 -24.49 8.48 20.86
CA GLN A 73 -24.03 7.64 19.76
C GLN A 73 -23.07 8.40 18.84
N GLY A 74 -22.08 7.73 18.28
CA GLY A 74 -21.17 8.30 17.30
C GLY A 74 -20.84 7.37 16.13
N GLN A 75 -20.17 7.93 15.12
CA GLN A 75 -19.77 7.27 13.88
C GLN A 75 -18.28 7.50 13.62
N LEU A 76 -17.59 6.50 13.07
CA LEU A 76 -16.19 6.63 12.65
C LEU A 76 -16.03 7.55 11.44
N ALA A 77 -14.92 8.29 11.39
CA ALA A 77 -14.52 9.11 10.24
C ALA A 77 -13.74 8.31 9.18
N LEU A 78 -12.91 7.36 9.60
CA LEU A 78 -12.06 6.54 8.73
C LEU A 78 -12.67 5.15 8.49
N ALA A 79 -12.13 4.39 7.54
CA ALA A 79 -12.58 3.03 7.23
C ALA A 79 -12.31 2.03 8.37
N THR A 80 -11.26 2.22 9.16
CA THR A 80 -11.02 1.52 10.43
C THR A 80 -10.41 2.46 11.47
N TYR A 81 -10.42 2.09 12.75
CA TYR A 81 -9.68 2.78 13.80
C TYR A 81 -9.21 1.84 14.92
N GLU A 82 -8.12 2.21 15.57
CA GLU A 82 -7.53 1.55 16.74
C GLU A 82 -8.30 1.87 18.04
N LEU A 83 -8.94 0.87 18.65
CA LEU A 83 -9.58 0.99 19.96
C LEU A 83 -8.54 0.77 21.07
N ARG A 84 -8.36 1.72 22.01
CA ARG A 84 -7.27 1.69 23.00
C ARG A 84 -7.74 1.48 24.45
N ALA A 85 -6.86 0.96 25.30
CA ALA A 85 -7.19 0.65 26.70
C ALA A 85 -7.38 1.89 27.59
N GLY A 86 -6.95 3.07 27.12
CA GLY A 86 -7.09 4.35 27.82
C GLY A 86 -6.93 5.55 26.88
N PRO A 87 -7.17 6.78 27.36
CA PRO A 87 -7.13 7.99 26.55
C PRO A 87 -5.69 8.42 26.25
N GLY A 88 -5.11 7.90 25.15
CA GLY A 88 -3.78 8.28 24.69
C GLY A 88 -3.12 7.23 23.79
N ARG A 89 -2.23 7.66 22.89
CA ARG A 89 -1.46 6.75 22.03
C ARG A 89 -0.44 5.87 22.77
N ALA A 90 -0.19 6.15 24.05
CA ALA A 90 0.67 5.33 24.93
C ALA A 90 -0.06 4.11 25.52
N TYR A 91 -1.40 4.06 25.49
CA TYR A 91 -2.17 2.89 25.96
C TYR A 91 -2.22 1.79 24.90
N GLU A 92 -2.17 0.54 25.36
CA GLU A 92 -2.25 -0.66 24.54
C GLU A 92 -3.51 -0.71 23.67
N LEU A 93 -3.44 -1.44 22.55
CA LEU A 93 -4.57 -1.71 21.68
C LEU A 93 -5.48 -2.77 22.32
N VAL A 94 -6.79 -2.52 22.31
CA VAL A 94 -7.83 -3.47 22.70
C VAL A 94 -8.30 -4.25 21.47
N ASP A 95 -8.54 -3.56 20.35
CA ASP A 95 -8.95 -4.14 19.07
C ASP A 95 -8.83 -3.11 17.92
N GLN A 96 -9.05 -3.52 16.67
CA GLN A 96 -9.24 -2.63 15.52
C GLN A 96 -10.69 -2.71 15.04
N ILE A 97 -11.40 -1.59 15.08
CA ILE A 97 -12.82 -1.51 14.70
C ILE A 97 -12.99 -0.97 13.27
N ALA A 98 -13.87 -1.58 12.48
CA ALA A 98 -14.15 -1.20 11.09
C ALA A 98 -15.45 -0.38 10.97
N ASN A 99 -15.47 0.56 10.02
CA ASN A 99 -16.60 1.45 9.74
C ASN A 99 -17.67 0.78 8.85
N ASN A 100 -18.16 -0.38 9.29
CA ASN A 100 -19.17 -1.19 8.61
C ASN A 100 -20.61 -0.72 8.93
N SER A 101 -20.83 0.60 9.06
CA SER A 101 -22.06 1.22 9.60
C SER A 101 -22.40 0.88 11.06
N THR A 102 -21.50 0.24 11.83
CA THR A 102 -21.73 0.01 13.27
C THR A 102 -21.74 1.35 14.02
N THR A 103 -22.88 1.66 14.63
CA THR A 103 -23.03 2.85 15.48
C THR A 103 -22.37 2.60 16.84
N LEU A 104 -21.42 3.47 17.20
CA LEU A 104 -20.69 3.39 18.47
C LEU A 104 -21.57 3.95 19.59
N ILE A 105 -21.64 3.28 20.74
CA ILE A 105 -22.24 3.88 21.96
C ILE A 105 -21.14 4.65 22.67
N ILE A 106 -21.31 5.97 22.86
CA ILE A 106 -20.33 6.78 23.59
C ILE A 106 -20.66 6.72 25.09
N VAL A 107 -19.70 6.24 25.88
CA VAL A 107 -19.86 5.91 27.30
C VAL A 107 -19.45 7.09 28.18
N SER A 108 -18.29 7.67 27.91
CA SER A 108 -17.71 8.78 28.66
C SER A 108 -16.69 9.55 27.81
N ARG A 109 -16.10 10.63 28.36
CA ARG A 109 -15.04 11.42 27.72
C ARG A 109 -14.01 11.91 28.73
N THR A 110 -12.84 12.30 28.26
CA THR A 110 -11.88 13.09 29.05
C THR A 110 -12.41 14.52 29.29
N GLU A 111 -11.84 15.22 30.28
CA GLU A 111 -12.26 16.58 30.64
C GLU A 111 -12.08 17.59 29.49
N ASP A 112 -10.94 17.49 28.78
CA ASP A 112 -10.65 18.25 27.56
C ASP A 112 -11.50 17.83 26.34
N SER A 113 -12.22 16.71 26.44
CA SER A 113 -12.99 16.08 25.36
C SER A 113 -12.15 15.64 24.14
N GLY A 114 -10.83 15.48 24.33
CA GLY A 114 -9.90 14.98 23.32
C GLY A 114 -9.99 13.47 23.09
N TRP A 115 -10.51 12.70 24.07
CA TRP A 115 -10.76 11.27 23.94
C TRP A 115 -12.17 10.89 24.45
N TYR A 116 -12.76 9.90 23.80
CA TYR A 116 -14.08 9.34 24.10
C TYR A 116 -13.96 7.85 24.37
N GLU A 117 -14.56 7.40 25.47
CA GLU A 117 -14.76 5.99 25.75
C GLU A 117 -15.98 5.50 24.96
N VAL A 118 -15.82 4.45 24.17
CA VAL A 118 -16.85 3.90 23.29
C VAL A 118 -17.08 2.42 23.57
N ARG A 119 -18.29 1.94 23.26
CA ARG A 119 -18.65 0.51 23.31
C ARG A 119 -19.19 0.04 21.96
N VAL A 120 -18.66 -1.09 21.51
CA VAL A 120 -18.91 -1.69 20.19
C VAL A 120 -19.19 -3.18 20.38
N GLY A 121 -20.48 -3.55 20.43
CA GLY A 121 -20.88 -4.90 20.84
C GLY A 121 -20.41 -5.21 22.27
N SER A 122 -19.51 -6.19 22.41
CA SER A 122 -18.86 -6.55 23.68
C SER A 122 -17.55 -5.80 23.97
N LEU A 123 -16.98 -5.10 22.97
CA LEU A 123 -15.73 -4.35 23.13
C LEU A 123 -16.00 -2.99 23.78
N GLN A 124 -15.09 -2.54 24.64
CA GLN A 124 -15.09 -1.21 25.24
C GLN A 124 -13.66 -0.69 25.32
N GLY A 125 -13.46 0.58 25.00
CA GLY A 125 -12.15 1.22 24.98
C GLY A 125 -12.25 2.67 24.50
N TRP A 126 -11.12 3.27 24.16
CA TRP A 126 -11.00 4.69 23.90
C TRP A 126 -10.63 5.00 22.45
N LEU A 127 -11.24 6.05 21.91
CA LEU A 127 -10.93 6.67 20.62
C LEU A 127 -10.62 8.15 20.84
N PRO A 128 -9.71 8.76 20.06
CA PRO A 128 -9.50 10.20 20.10
C PRO A 128 -10.63 10.93 19.32
N ALA A 129 -10.79 12.23 19.56
CA ALA A 129 -11.88 13.02 19.01
C ALA A 129 -11.92 13.02 17.47
N GLU A 130 -10.76 13.04 16.81
CA GLU A 130 -10.62 13.03 15.35
C GLU A 130 -11.04 11.70 14.70
N ALA A 131 -11.17 10.62 15.46
CA ALA A 131 -11.69 9.35 14.94
C ALA A 131 -13.21 9.38 14.68
N LEU A 132 -13.92 10.37 15.22
CA LEU A 132 -15.38 10.42 15.27
C LEU A 132 -15.95 11.53 14.37
N ALA A 133 -16.50 11.14 13.21
CA ALA A 133 -17.13 12.08 12.26
C ALA A 133 -18.38 12.76 12.83
N SER A 134 -19.12 12.07 13.70
CA SER A 134 -20.31 12.60 14.35
C SER A 134 -20.46 12.06 15.78
N ILE A 135 -21.01 12.89 16.66
CA ILE A 135 -21.42 12.53 18.02
C ILE A 135 -22.77 13.18 18.31
N SER A 136 -23.79 12.35 18.51
CA SER A 136 -25.11 12.75 19.01
C SER A 136 -25.10 12.91 20.53
N HIS A 137 -25.95 13.80 21.03
CA HIS A 137 -26.13 14.05 22.47
C HIS A 137 -24.82 14.28 23.25
N ARG A 138 -23.88 15.03 22.68
CA ARG A 138 -22.57 15.34 23.29
C ARG A 138 -22.72 16.02 24.66
N GLU A 139 -23.79 16.76 24.86
CA GLU A 139 -24.18 17.39 26.13
C GLU A 139 -24.50 16.40 27.26
N LEU A 140 -24.81 15.15 26.94
CA LEU A 140 -25.12 14.08 27.90
C LEU A 140 -23.93 13.17 28.21
N ILE A 141 -22.79 13.32 27.52
CA ILE A 141 -21.62 12.46 27.73
C ILE A 141 -20.89 12.86 29.03
N PRO A 142 -20.84 11.97 30.04
CA PRO A 142 -20.19 12.26 31.30
C PRO A 142 -18.67 12.36 31.12
N VAL A 143 -18.04 13.26 31.86
CA VAL A 143 -16.58 13.28 32.01
C VAL A 143 -16.18 12.14 32.94
N ASN A 144 -15.24 11.31 32.52
CA ASN A 144 -14.71 10.23 33.34
C ASN A 144 -13.61 10.76 34.27
N THR A 145 -13.86 10.67 35.59
CA THR A 145 -12.92 11.08 36.63
C THR A 145 -11.99 9.95 37.10
N GLU A 146 -12.27 8.70 36.69
CA GLU A 146 -11.50 7.49 37.03
C GLU A 146 -10.84 6.92 35.78
N LEU A 147 -10.00 7.75 35.15
CA LEU A 147 -9.19 7.31 34.00
C LEU A 147 -8.22 6.19 34.42
N PRO A 148 -7.93 5.22 33.53
CA PRO A 148 -6.89 4.23 33.78
C PRO A 148 -5.54 4.93 34.05
N PRO A 149 -4.65 4.33 34.84
CA PRO A 149 -3.35 4.93 35.11
C PRO A 149 -2.55 5.04 33.81
N THR A 150 -2.04 6.23 33.49
CA THR A 150 -1.18 6.45 32.33
C THR A 150 -0.01 5.46 32.38
N PRO A 151 0.19 4.61 31.35
CA PRO A 151 1.26 3.63 31.36
C PRO A 151 2.59 4.35 31.50
N THR A 152 3.43 3.87 32.42
CA THR A 152 4.82 4.32 32.51
C THR A 152 5.47 4.07 31.17
N VAL A 153 5.87 5.15 30.49
CA VAL A 153 6.48 5.09 29.16
C VAL A 153 7.64 4.10 29.22
N ALA A 154 7.50 2.98 28.50
CA ALA A 154 8.57 2.01 28.33
C ALA A 154 9.81 2.75 27.80
N PRO A 155 11.03 2.37 28.20
CA PRO A 155 12.23 3.05 27.72
C PRO A 155 12.18 3.14 26.21
N THR A 156 12.24 4.37 25.67
CA THR A 156 12.08 4.63 24.23
C THR A 156 12.89 3.62 23.45
N PRO A 157 12.27 2.77 22.61
CA PRO A 157 12.99 1.72 21.90
C PRO A 157 14.20 2.34 21.21
N THR A 158 15.39 1.77 21.43
CA THR A 158 16.61 2.26 20.81
C THR A 158 16.36 2.38 19.31
N GLU A 159 16.47 3.60 18.81
CA GLU A 159 16.25 3.90 17.40
C GLU A 159 17.22 3.05 16.58
N LEU A 160 16.71 2.04 15.86
CA LEU A 160 17.53 1.30 14.91
C LEU A 160 18.17 2.31 13.93
N PRO A 161 19.40 2.06 13.47
CA PRO A 161 20.03 2.89 12.46
C PRO A 161 19.11 3.10 11.24
N PRO A 162 19.23 4.25 10.55
CA PRO A 162 18.51 4.49 9.31
C PRO A 162 18.84 3.40 8.29
N LEU A 163 17.90 3.08 7.40
CA LEU A 163 18.10 2.04 6.39
C LEU A 163 19.25 2.40 5.44
N GLU A 164 20.24 1.53 5.32
CA GLU A 164 21.40 1.75 4.45
C GLU A 164 21.36 0.86 3.19
N MET A 165 21.72 1.44 2.04
CA MET A 165 21.85 0.74 0.76
C MET A 165 22.92 -0.38 0.75
N ALA A 166 23.80 -0.39 1.75
CA ALA A 166 24.81 -1.42 1.99
C ALA A 166 24.21 -2.74 2.55
N TRP A 167 22.97 -2.72 3.04
CA TRP A 167 22.30 -3.89 3.59
C TRP A 167 21.60 -4.75 2.53
N LEU A 168 21.36 -4.19 1.34
CA LEU A 168 20.74 -4.90 0.22
C LEU A 168 21.72 -5.84 -0.49
N VAL A 169 21.19 -6.76 -1.30
CA VAL A 169 22.01 -7.55 -2.23
C VAL A 169 22.77 -6.64 -3.21
N THR A 170 23.96 -7.08 -3.61
CA THR A 170 24.81 -6.42 -4.60
C THR A 170 24.75 -7.15 -5.93
N LEU A 171 25.34 -6.56 -6.96
CA LEU A 171 25.47 -7.20 -8.26
C LEU A 171 26.35 -8.47 -8.23
N GLU A 172 27.30 -8.58 -7.30
CA GLU A 172 28.11 -9.79 -7.12
C GLU A 172 27.27 -10.94 -6.55
N ASP A 173 26.41 -10.63 -5.56
CA ASP A 173 25.47 -11.61 -4.98
C ASP A 173 24.48 -12.14 -6.02
N VAL A 174 23.83 -11.23 -6.76
CA VAL A 174 22.82 -11.60 -7.78
C VAL A 174 23.45 -12.47 -8.87
N ASN A 175 24.61 -12.09 -9.41
CA ASN A 175 25.31 -12.93 -10.39
C ASN A 175 25.70 -14.29 -9.80
N GLY A 176 26.17 -14.33 -8.55
CA GLY A 176 26.52 -15.57 -7.84
C GLY A 176 25.34 -16.53 -7.59
N LEU A 177 24.12 -16.02 -7.46
CA LEU A 177 22.90 -16.82 -7.33
C LEU A 177 22.27 -17.19 -8.69
N SER A 178 22.48 -16.37 -9.72
CA SER A 178 21.73 -16.44 -10.99
C SER A 178 21.95 -17.68 -11.87
N ASP A 179 23.08 -18.39 -11.68
CA ASP A 179 23.32 -19.74 -12.24
C ASP A 179 22.19 -20.73 -11.89
N THR A 180 21.48 -20.50 -10.78
CA THR A 180 20.35 -21.33 -10.31
C THR A 180 19.17 -21.31 -11.28
N ILE A 181 18.95 -20.18 -11.98
CA ILE A 181 17.79 -19.90 -12.85
C ILE A 181 18.15 -19.76 -14.35
N GLY A 182 19.43 -19.60 -14.70
CA GLY A 182 19.88 -19.48 -16.09
C GLY A 182 19.67 -18.10 -16.73
N ILE A 183 19.62 -17.06 -15.90
CA ILE A 183 19.66 -15.64 -16.32
C ILE A 183 21.06 -15.12 -16.04
N THR A 184 21.68 -14.45 -17.00
CA THR A 184 23.07 -13.96 -16.92
C THR A 184 23.15 -12.46 -17.19
N ASP A 185 24.38 -11.94 -17.11
CA ASP A 185 24.73 -10.58 -17.54
C ASP A 185 23.92 -9.48 -16.83
N TRP A 186 23.66 -9.69 -15.53
CA TRP A 186 22.92 -8.72 -14.72
C TRP A 186 23.65 -7.38 -14.65
N THR A 187 22.87 -6.30 -14.58
CA THR A 187 23.31 -4.94 -14.27
C THR A 187 22.48 -4.37 -13.11
N VAL A 188 23.00 -3.36 -12.42
CA VAL A 188 22.16 -2.52 -11.54
C VAL A 188 21.49 -1.48 -12.41
N GLU A 189 20.17 -1.38 -12.32
CA GLU A 189 19.35 -0.40 -13.03
C GLU A 189 19.22 0.89 -12.22
N GLY A 190 18.92 0.77 -10.92
CA GLY A 190 18.74 1.92 -10.05
C GLY A 190 18.70 1.56 -8.56
N ASP A 191 19.02 2.55 -7.74
CA ASP A 191 19.00 2.51 -6.28
C ASP A 191 17.98 3.56 -5.78
N VAL A 192 17.06 3.16 -4.90
CA VAL A 192 16.00 4.02 -4.35
C VAL A 192 16.09 4.02 -2.84
N GLN A 193 16.39 5.18 -2.24
CA GLN A 193 16.45 5.36 -0.78
C GLN A 193 15.43 6.42 -0.33
N LEU A 194 14.50 5.99 0.52
CA LEU A 194 13.47 6.80 1.17
C LEU A 194 13.51 6.56 2.68
N ASN A 195 12.95 7.49 3.47
CA ASN A 195 12.98 7.47 4.94
C ASN A 195 12.45 6.18 5.62
N PHE A 196 11.74 5.32 4.88
CA PHE A 196 11.18 4.05 5.36
C PHE A 196 11.42 2.87 4.39
N ARG A 197 12.18 3.06 3.30
CA ARG A 197 12.39 2.04 2.25
C ARG A 197 13.75 2.23 1.55
N VAL A 198 14.57 1.20 1.53
CA VAL A 198 15.70 1.07 0.58
C VAL A 198 15.39 -0.04 -0.42
N CYS A 199 15.68 0.20 -1.69
CA CYS A 199 15.48 -0.76 -2.79
C CYS A 199 16.61 -0.66 -3.82
N ARG A 200 16.95 -1.78 -4.44
CA ARG A 200 17.83 -1.88 -5.61
C ARG A 200 17.14 -2.68 -6.71
N ALA A 201 17.15 -2.16 -7.92
CA ALA A 201 16.65 -2.81 -9.12
C ALA A 201 17.81 -3.35 -9.98
N PHE A 202 17.58 -4.51 -10.60
CA PHE A 202 18.52 -5.18 -11.48
C PHE A 202 17.81 -5.61 -12.78
N LEU A 203 18.52 -5.50 -13.90
CA LEU A 203 18.10 -6.06 -15.19
C LEU A 203 19.05 -7.18 -15.59
N GLY A 204 18.52 -8.30 -16.08
CA GLY A 204 19.28 -9.45 -16.56
C GLY A 204 18.70 -10.01 -17.85
N VAL A 205 19.44 -10.89 -18.52
CA VAL A 205 19.00 -11.54 -19.77
C VAL A 205 19.12 -13.05 -19.69
N SER A 206 18.10 -13.78 -20.15
CA SER A 206 18.19 -15.24 -20.27
C SER A 206 18.86 -15.66 -21.59
N THR A 207 19.26 -16.93 -21.68
CA THR A 207 19.72 -17.53 -22.95
C THR A 207 18.68 -17.53 -24.07
N SER A 208 17.42 -17.17 -23.78
CA SER A 208 16.36 -16.99 -24.79
C SER A 208 16.22 -15.54 -25.31
N PHE A 209 17.06 -14.62 -24.82
CA PHE A 209 17.03 -13.18 -25.10
C PHE A 209 15.78 -12.44 -24.58
N SER A 210 15.07 -13.02 -23.61
CA SER A 210 14.16 -12.25 -22.75
C SER A 210 14.97 -11.38 -21.78
N SER A 211 14.57 -10.11 -21.66
CA SER A 211 14.89 -9.28 -20.51
C SER A 211 14.10 -9.76 -19.29
N HIS A 212 14.73 -9.63 -18.12
CA HIS A 212 14.17 -9.94 -16.81
C HIS A 212 14.50 -8.80 -15.86
N SER A 213 13.54 -8.43 -15.01
CA SER A 213 13.79 -7.51 -13.90
C SER A 213 13.83 -8.24 -12.56
N MET A 214 14.51 -7.65 -11.59
CA MET A 214 14.59 -8.14 -10.22
C MET A 214 14.70 -6.95 -9.28
N VAL A 215 13.92 -6.93 -8.21
CA VAL A 215 13.91 -5.85 -7.23
C VAL A 215 14.19 -6.45 -5.85
N ASN A 216 15.05 -5.82 -5.07
CA ASN A 216 15.38 -6.24 -3.71
C ASN A 216 15.28 -5.04 -2.77
N CYS A 217 14.50 -5.17 -1.69
CA CYS A 217 14.11 -4.08 -0.82
C CYS A 217 14.12 -4.45 0.67
N ILE A 218 14.33 -3.44 1.51
CA ILE A 218 14.07 -3.46 2.95
C ILE A 218 13.18 -2.26 3.28
N PHE A 219 12.09 -2.51 4.00
CA PHE A 219 11.19 -1.49 4.53
C PHE A 219 11.31 -1.42 6.05
N ASP A 220 11.28 -0.21 6.60
CA ASP A 220 11.10 0.01 8.02
C ASP A 220 9.63 -0.21 8.39
N GLY A 221 9.32 -1.42 8.84
CA GLY A 221 7.98 -1.82 9.23
C GLY A 221 7.54 -1.28 10.59
N ARG A 222 8.37 -0.57 11.36
CA ARG A 222 8.10 -0.20 12.78
C ARG A 222 6.95 0.79 12.99
N ARG A 223 6.22 1.18 11.94
CA ARG A 223 4.88 1.80 12.05
C ARG A 223 3.84 0.77 12.53
N GLY A 224 3.92 0.42 13.81
CA GLY A 224 3.02 -0.52 14.51
C GLY A 224 3.50 -1.98 14.49
N ASP A 225 3.04 -2.75 15.48
CA ASP A 225 3.37 -4.17 15.71
C ASP A 225 2.66 -5.12 14.71
N ALA A 226 2.52 -4.70 13.45
CA ALA A 226 1.80 -5.44 12.44
C ALA A 226 2.51 -6.76 12.10
N THR A 227 1.76 -7.86 12.18
CA THR A 227 2.15 -9.19 11.68
C THR A 227 2.38 -9.18 10.17
N LEU A 228 3.10 -10.17 9.64
CA LEU A 228 3.32 -10.27 8.18
C LEU A 228 1.99 -10.28 7.41
N ALA A 229 0.97 -10.99 7.88
CA ALA A 229 -0.35 -11.01 7.26
C ALA A 229 -1.01 -9.62 7.20
N GLN A 230 -0.95 -8.83 8.27
CA GLN A 230 -1.44 -7.45 8.26
C GLN A 230 -0.64 -6.56 7.29
N ARG A 231 0.64 -6.85 7.08
CA ARG A 231 1.50 -6.11 6.13
C ARG A 231 1.27 -6.51 4.68
N ILE A 232 0.94 -7.77 4.38
CA ILE A 232 0.45 -8.19 3.05
C ILE A 232 -0.83 -7.42 2.72
N VAL A 233 -1.78 -7.37 3.66
CA VAL A 233 -3.02 -6.58 3.47
C VAL A 233 -2.71 -5.09 3.26
N TRP A 234 -1.72 -4.52 3.96
CA TRP A 234 -1.27 -3.15 3.72
C TRP A 234 -0.64 -2.97 2.33
N LEU A 235 0.22 -3.90 1.87
CA LEU A 235 0.80 -3.84 0.52
C LEU A 235 -0.28 -3.84 -0.56
N GLN A 236 -1.29 -4.72 -0.43
CA GLN A 236 -2.44 -4.76 -1.34
C GLN A 236 -3.27 -3.47 -1.29
N GLN A 237 -3.48 -2.91 -0.09
CA GLN A 237 -4.17 -1.62 0.10
C GLN A 237 -3.41 -0.41 -0.44
N ASN A 238 -2.14 -0.55 -0.80
CA ASN A 238 -1.31 0.50 -1.40
C ASN A 238 -0.80 0.06 -2.80
N GLU A 239 -1.42 -0.97 -3.38
CA GLU A 239 -1.15 -1.53 -4.73
C GLU A 239 0.31 -1.97 -4.98
N LEU A 240 1.09 -2.13 -3.90
CA LEU A 240 2.46 -2.68 -3.89
C LEU A 240 2.51 -4.22 -3.94
N LEU A 241 1.35 -4.86 -3.93
CA LEU A 241 1.13 -6.27 -4.25
C LEU A 241 -0.26 -6.37 -4.88
N SER A 242 -0.38 -7.05 -6.01
CA SER A 242 -1.66 -7.21 -6.71
C SER A 242 -2.71 -7.94 -5.86
N TYR A 243 -3.98 -7.58 -6.04
CA TYR A 243 -5.11 -8.26 -5.40
C TYR A 243 -5.39 -9.64 -6.00
N ASP A 244 -5.02 -9.86 -7.27
CA ASP A 244 -5.15 -11.15 -7.96
C ASP A 244 -3.91 -12.05 -7.76
N ALA A 245 -2.85 -11.53 -7.11
CA ALA A 245 -1.64 -12.29 -6.81
C ALA A 245 -1.92 -13.52 -5.93
N ILE A 246 -1.52 -14.69 -6.41
CA ILE A 246 -1.76 -15.96 -5.73
C ILE A 246 -0.66 -16.27 -4.71
N LEU A 247 -1.05 -16.74 -3.52
CA LEU A 247 -0.10 -17.27 -2.55
C LEU A 247 0.40 -18.65 -3.01
N ILE A 248 1.72 -18.78 -3.17
CA ILE A 248 2.39 -20.03 -3.53
C ILE A 248 2.74 -20.80 -2.25
N ASP A 249 2.41 -22.10 -2.23
CA ASP A 249 2.76 -22.99 -1.12
C ASP A 249 4.27 -23.29 -1.12
N SER A 250 4.95 -22.91 -0.06
CA SER A 250 6.41 -22.91 0.06
C SER A 250 6.86 -23.76 1.27
N PRO A 251 7.77 -24.73 1.10
CA PRO A 251 8.35 -25.47 2.24
C PRO A 251 9.02 -24.57 3.29
N TYR A 252 9.56 -23.41 2.92
CA TYR A 252 10.19 -22.47 3.86
C TYR A 252 9.19 -21.62 4.67
N ALA A 253 7.93 -21.53 4.23
CA ALA A 253 6.93 -20.65 4.84
C ALA A 253 6.68 -20.96 6.33
N ALA A 254 6.69 -22.25 6.69
CA ALA A 254 6.44 -22.71 8.06
C ALA A 254 7.58 -22.41 9.05
N GLU A 255 8.81 -22.21 8.58
CA GLU A 255 9.99 -22.05 9.45
C GLU A 255 10.37 -20.60 9.71
N ARG A 256 10.11 -19.67 8.78
CA ARG A 256 10.79 -18.36 8.75
C ARG A 256 9.93 -17.12 8.49
N ASN A 257 8.59 -17.20 8.62
CA ASN A 257 7.67 -16.13 8.20
C ASN A 257 7.96 -15.69 6.75
N PHE A 258 8.10 -16.65 5.85
CA PHE A 258 8.40 -16.44 4.44
C PHE A 258 7.13 -16.70 3.63
N LEU A 259 6.80 -15.83 2.68
CA LEU A 259 5.65 -16.00 1.78
C LEU A 259 6.10 -15.66 0.36
N ILE A 260 5.75 -16.50 -0.62
CA ILE A 260 5.88 -16.17 -2.04
C ILE A 260 4.48 -15.90 -2.58
N TYR A 261 4.27 -14.72 -3.14
CA TYR A 261 3.14 -14.44 -4.03
C TYR A 261 3.59 -14.51 -5.48
N ALA A 262 2.66 -14.75 -6.40
CA ALA A 262 2.93 -14.69 -7.82
C ALA A 262 1.77 -14.06 -8.60
N ASP A 263 2.07 -13.30 -9.65
CA ASP A 263 1.07 -12.65 -10.51
C ASP A 263 1.50 -12.66 -11.99
N THR A 264 0.57 -12.38 -12.90
CA THR A 264 0.79 -12.34 -14.36
C THR A 264 0.55 -10.95 -14.93
N LEU A 265 1.62 -10.30 -15.39
CA LEU A 265 1.56 -9.00 -16.05
C LEU A 265 1.04 -9.12 -17.50
N SER A 266 0.59 -7.99 -18.04
CA SER A 266 -0.20 -7.89 -19.30
C SER A 266 0.51 -8.37 -20.58
N ASP A 267 1.82 -8.64 -20.56
CA ASP A 267 2.60 -9.11 -21.71
C ASP A 267 3.08 -10.59 -21.61
N ARG A 268 2.64 -11.32 -20.56
CA ARG A 268 3.07 -12.68 -20.11
C ARG A 268 4.35 -12.71 -19.27
N HIS A 269 4.78 -11.60 -18.70
CA HIS A 269 5.70 -11.61 -17.57
C HIS A 269 5.00 -12.17 -16.32
N ILE A 270 5.67 -13.05 -15.59
CA ILE A 270 5.18 -13.66 -14.35
C ILE A 270 6.11 -13.21 -13.23
N VAL A 271 5.58 -12.45 -12.29
CA VAL A 271 6.32 -11.92 -11.15
C VAL A 271 6.20 -12.89 -9.98
N PHE A 272 7.28 -13.11 -9.25
CA PHE A 272 7.31 -13.85 -7.99
C PHE A 272 7.87 -12.95 -6.87
N ASP A 273 7.00 -12.58 -5.93
CA ASP A 273 7.29 -11.69 -4.81
C ASP A 273 7.46 -12.47 -3.52
N ALA A 274 8.69 -12.55 -3.02
CA ALA A 274 8.99 -13.13 -1.72
C ALA A 274 9.06 -12.05 -0.63
N TYR A 275 8.33 -12.28 0.46
CA TYR A 275 8.29 -11.40 1.63
C TYR A 275 8.74 -12.12 2.90
N GLN A 276 9.45 -11.41 3.76
CA GLN A 276 9.81 -11.86 5.11
C GLN A 276 9.72 -10.71 6.12
N LEU A 277 9.34 -11.01 7.36
CA LEU A 277 9.30 -10.06 8.47
C LEU A 277 10.23 -10.52 9.60
N HIS A 278 11.24 -9.70 9.93
CA HIS A 278 12.19 -9.96 11.03
C HIS A 278 12.53 -8.67 11.78
N GLU A 279 12.55 -8.72 13.12
CA GLU A 279 12.86 -7.57 14.03
C GLU A 279 12.14 -6.23 13.69
N GLY A 280 10.97 -6.31 13.06
CA GLY A 280 10.17 -5.16 12.64
C GLY A 280 10.50 -4.60 11.25
N LEU A 281 11.56 -5.10 10.59
CA LEU A 281 11.86 -4.82 9.19
C LEU A 281 11.13 -5.82 8.29
N MET A 282 10.49 -5.32 7.22
CA MET A 282 10.05 -6.18 6.12
C MET A 282 11.14 -6.23 5.07
N TYR A 283 11.48 -7.44 4.64
CA TYR A 283 12.35 -7.71 3.52
C TYR A 283 11.45 -8.17 2.37
N TRP A 284 11.65 -7.61 1.18
CA TRP A 284 10.94 -7.98 -0.04
C TRP A 284 11.98 -8.23 -1.13
N THR A 285 11.78 -9.28 -1.90
CA THR A 285 12.55 -9.48 -3.12
C THR A 285 11.65 -10.08 -4.19
N SER A 286 11.74 -9.52 -5.38
CA SER A 286 10.87 -9.79 -6.52
C SER A 286 11.71 -10.25 -7.69
N ILE A 287 11.25 -11.26 -8.44
CA ILE A 287 11.80 -11.58 -9.75
C ILE A 287 10.70 -11.67 -10.80
N ASP A 288 10.98 -11.06 -11.94
CA ASP A 288 10.14 -11.04 -13.12
C ASP A 288 10.64 -12.05 -14.17
N LEU A 289 9.80 -13.04 -14.48
CA LEU A 289 10.09 -14.14 -15.40
C LEU A 289 9.12 -14.14 -16.59
N LYS A 290 9.64 -13.81 -17.78
CA LYS A 290 8.90 -13.93 -19.05
C LYS A 290 8.51 -15.40 -19.31
N GLY A 291 7.22 -15.72 -19.18
CA GLY A 291 6.71 -17.08 -19.38
C GLY A 291 6.62 -17.50 -20.84
N GLU A 292 6.58 -18.82 -21.09
CA GLU A 292 6.15 -19.35 -22.39
C GLU A 292 4.65 -19.09 -22.62
N LEU A 293 4.21 -19.20 -23.88
CA LEU A 293 2.81 -18.99 -24.23
C LEU A 293 1.88 -19.92 -23.43
N PHE A 294 0.93 -19.29 -22.71
CA PHE A 294 -0.12 -19.92 -21.90
C PHE A 294 0.33 -20.59 -20.58
N GLN A 295 1.55 -20.33 -20.10
CA GLN A 295 1.91 -20.68 -18.71
C GLN A 295 1.16 -19.76 -17.72
N THR A 296 0.65 -20.35 -16.64
CA THR A 296 0.18 -19.62 -15.44
C THR A 296 1.29 -19.62 -14.37
N PRO A 297 1.22 -18.78 -13.32
CA PRO A 297 2.27 -18.73 -12.32
C PRO A 297 2.48 -20.06 -11.59
N GLU A 298 1.43 -20.84 -11.34
CA GLU A 298 1.55 -22.20 -10.76
C GLU A 298 2.22 -23.19 -11.72
N GLN A 299 2.05 -23.03 -13.04
CA GLN A 299 2.68 -23.89 -14.03
C GLN A 299 4.17 -23.61 -14.17
N LEU A 300 4.56 -22.32 -14.13
CA LEU A 300 5.96 -21.93 -14.11
C LEU A 300 6.62 -22.33 -12.78
N PHE A 301 5.94 -22.14 -11.65
CA PHE A 301 6.44 -22.59 -10.34
C PHE A 301 6.47 -24.13 -10.21
N ALA A 302 5.56 -24.87 -10.84
CA ALA A 302 5.64 -26.33 -10.89
C ALA A 302 6.84 -26.86 -11.71
N LEU A 303 7.44 -26.02 -12.56
CA LEU A 303 8.62 -26.34 -13.38
C LEU A 303 9.93 -25.86 -12.73
N GLU A 304 10.00 -24.59 -12.37
CA GLU A 304 11.22 -23.90 -11.90
C GLU A 304 11.14 -23.48 -10.41
N GLY A 305 10.03 -23.74 -9.72
CA GLY A 305 9.75 -23.27 -8.36
C GLY A 305 10.86 -23.48 -7.35
N PRO A 306 11.48 -24.66 -7.22
CA PRO A 306 12.60 -24.88 -6.30
C PRO A 306 13.82 -23.97 -6.56
N ARG A 307 14.01 -23.48 -7.79
CA ARG A 307 15.08 -22.55 -8.18
C ARG A 307 14.69 -21.10 -7.89
N ILE A 308 13.46 -20.73 -8.25
CA ILE A 308 12.85 -19.42 -7.94
C ILE A 308 12.83 -19.20 -6.43
N GLU A 309 12.33 -20.18 -5.68
CA GLU A 309 12.26 -20.18 -4.23
C GLU A 309 13.64 -20.09 -3.59
N THR A 310 14.62 -20.90 -4.03
CA THR A 310 16.00 -20.85 -3.50
C THR A 310 16.63 -19.48 -3.75
N LEU A 311 16.52 -18.94 -4.96
CA LEU A 311 17.02 -17.60 -5.31
C LEU A 311 16.44 -16.53 -4.37
N LEU A 312 15.12 -16.43 -4.31
CA LEU A 312 14.43 -15.39 -3.55
C LEU A 312 14.73 -15.54 -2.05
N TYR A 313 14.78 -16.77 -1.53
CA TYR A 313 15.11 -17.04 -0.14
C TYR A 313 16.57 -16.66 0.22
N GLU A 314 17.55 -17.06 -0.59
CA GLU A 314 18.97 -16.69 -0.37
C GLU A 314 19.19 -15.17 -0.47
N MET A 315 18.49 -14.47 -1.37
CA MET A 315 18.53 -12.99 -1.43
C MET A 315 18.03 -12.33 -0.14
N LEU A 316 16.98 -12.86 0.49
CA LEU A 316 16.50 -12.36 1.79
C LEU A 316 17.48 -12.70 2.92
N LEU A 317 18.13 -13.87 2.88
CA LEU A 317 19.18 -14.24 3.85
C LEU A 317 20.40 -13.31 3.75
N ILE A 318 20.84 -12.95 2.55
CA ILE A 318 21.97 -12.01 2.36
C ILE A 318 21.65 -10.64 2.97
N ASN A 319 20.42 -10.15 2.82
CA ASN A 319 19.98 -8.92 3.47
C ASN A 319 19.93 -9.05 5.00
N PHE A 320 19.46 -10.18 5.51
CA PHE A 320 19.39 -10.45 6.94
C PHE A 320 20.80 -10.49 7.59
N ASP A 321 21.73 -11.25 7.00
CA ASP A 321 23.09 -11.41 7.51
C ASP A 321 23.91 -10.10 7.47
N ARG A 322 23.57 -9.17 6.56
CA ARG A 322 24.18 -7.83 6.49
C ARG A 322 23.68 -6.86 7.58
N ILE A 323 22.45 -7.02 8.05
CA ILE A 323 21.87 -6.18 9.11
C ILE A 323 22.32 -6.65 10.50
N GLN A 324 22.59 -7.94 10.68
CA GLN A 324 23.08 -8.53 11.94
C GLN A 324 24.47 -7.99 12.32
N PRO A 325 24.61 -7.07 13.31
CA PRO A 325 25.84 -6.29 13.53
C PRO A 325 27.00 -7.05 14.19
N ASN A 326 26.92 -8.39 14.19
CA ASN A 326 27.91 -9.30 14.80
C ASN A 326 28.62 -10.20 13.77
N ALA A 327 28.30 -10.11 12.47
CA ALA A 327 28.98 -10.86 11.41
C ALA A 327 30.37 -10.27 11.11
N PRO A 328 31.49 -10.98 11.39
CA PRO A 328 32.84 -10.42 11.25
C PRO A 328 33.38 -10.58 9.82
N THR A 329 32.67 -10.04 8.83
CA THR A 329 33.09 -10.05 7.42
C THR A 329 33.88 -8.78 7.10
N PRO A 330 35.14 -8.87 6.62
CA PRO A 330 35.94 -7.69 6.34
C PRO A 330 35.48 -7.04 5.03
N LEU A 331 34.85 -5.87 5.14
CA LEU A 331 34.66 -4.98 3.98
C LEU A 331 36.01 -4.71 3.30
N PRO A 332 36.10 -4.72 1.95
CA PRO A 332 37.25 -4.16 1.27
C PRO A 332 37.39 -2.68 1.67
N ALA A 333 38.63 -2.22 1.88
CA ALA A 333 38.89 -0.93 2.52
C ALA A 333 38.54 0.26 1.59
N GLU A 334 37.26 0.60 1.53
CA GLU A 334 36.75 1.73 0.77
C GLU A 334 37.25 3.05 1.38
N ALA A 335 37.64 3.99 0.52
CA ALA A 335 38.41 5.15 0.94
C ALA A 335 37.49 6.20 1.59
N SER A 336 37.38 6.15 2.92
CA SER A 336 36.67 7.09 3.81
C SER A 336 36.50 8.51 3.26
N ARG A 337 35.44 8.73 2.47
CA ARG A 337 34.95 10.07 2.17
C ARG A 337 34.40 10.64 3.48
N ALA A 338 34.87 11.82 3.86
CA ALA A 338 34.31 12.53 5.01
C ALA A 338 32.83 12.81 4.73
N THR A 339 31.94 12.38 5.62
CA THR A 339 30.53 12.74 5.58
C THR A 339 30.42 14.26 5.51
N PRO A 340 29.73 14.84 4.51
CA PRO A 340 29.51 16.27 4.48
C PRO A 340 28.74 16.67 5.75
N ALA A 341 29.06 17.84 6.30
CA ALA A 341 28.25 18.40 7.38
C ALA A 341 26.80 18.56 6.88
N PRO A 342 25.78 18.29 7.71
CA PRO A 342 24.39 18.38 7.28
C PRO A 342 24.12 19.79 6.76
N THR A 343 23.74 19.88 5.48
CA THR A 343 23.25 21.11 4.86
C THR A 343 22.12 21.67 5.74
N PRO A 344 22.12 22.96 6.08
CA PRO A 344 20.98 23.54 6.80
C PRO A 344 19.71 23.29 6.00
N ALA A 345 18.61 22.92 6.69
CA ALA A 345 17.34 22.74 6.04
C ALA A 345 16.92 24.05 5.37
N ILE A 346 16.85 24.02 4.04
CA ILE A 346 16.23 25.07 3.25
C ILE A 346 14.72 24.84 3.42
N GLU A 347 14.04 25.80 4.05
CA GLU A 347 12.58 25.85 3.97
C GLU A 347 12.22 26.06 2.50
N SER A 348 11.39 25.17 1.94
CA SER A 348 11.01 25.27 0.54
C SER A 348 9.89 26.30 0.41
N ASP A 349 10.09 27.29 -0.45
CA ASP A 349 9.06 28.24 -0.87
C ASP A 349 8.07 27.61 -1.88
N LEU A 350 8.12 26.28 -2.08
CA LEU A 350 7.27 25.52 -3.00
C LEU A 350 6.06 24.91 -2.30
N HIS A 351 4.91 24.98 -2.95
CA HIS A 351 3.64 24.54 -2.40
C HIS A 351 2.98 23.45 -3.27
N LEU A 352 2.37 22.44 -2.64
CA LEU A 352 1.62 21.38 -3.35
C LEU A 352 0.35 21.88 -4.02
N GLU A 353 -0.13 23.09 -3.69
CA GLU A 353 -1.24 23.74 -4.39
C GLU A 353 -0.86 24.30 -5.77
N TRP A 354 0.44 24.42 -6.09
CA TRP A 354 0.94 24.79 -7.42
C TRP A 354 0.93 23.63 -8.44
N VAL A 355 0.64 22.41 -7.98
CA VAL A 355 0.61 21.20 -8.80
C VAL A 355 -0.85 20.80 -9.01
N ILE A 356 -1.25 20.52 -10.25
CA ILE A 356 -2.64 20.14 -10.59
C ILE A 356 -3.25 19.11 -9.63
N PRO A 357 -4.51 19.24 -9.18
CA PRO A 357 -5.20 18.18 -8.44
C PRO A 357 -5.80 17.13 -9.39
N ALA A 358 -6.20 15.98 -8.85
CA ALA A 358 -6.64 14.83 -9.66
C ALA A 358 -7.98 15.07 -10.40
N ASP A 359 -8.86 15.92 -9.87
CA ASP A 359 -10.15 16.28 -10.46
C ASP A 359 -10.02 17.24 -11.64
N GLU A 360 -9.08 18.19 -11.60
CA GLU A 360 -8.72 19.01 -12.78
C GLU A 360 -7.96 18.18 -13.83
N LEU A 361 -7.16 17.19 -13.40
CA LEU A 361 -6.51 16.25 -14.31
C LEU A 361 -7.52 15.35 -15.07
N ASP A 362 -8.63 14.95 -14.43
CA ASP A 362 -9.78 14.31 -15.08
C ASP A 362 -10.36 15.20 -16.18
N VAL A 363 -10.60 16.49 -15.90
CA VAL A 363 -11.14 17.45 -16.88
C VAL A 363 -10.19 17.65 -18.07
N LEU A 364 -8.89 17.79 -17.83
CA LEU A 364 -7.91 18.00 -18.91
C LEU A 364 -7.65 16.74 -19.76
N THR A 365 -8.02 15.54 -19.28
CA THR A 365 -7.76 14.28 -20.00
C THR A 365 -9.00 13.63 -20.62
N GLU A 366 -10.21 14.15 -20.37
CA GLU A 366 -11.44 13.74 -21.10
C GLU A 366 -11.25 13.71 -22.64
N PRO A 367 -10.59 14.70 -23.29
CA PRO A 367 -10.39 14.68 -24.75
C PRO A 367 -9.52 13.51 -25.26
N LEU A 368 -8.67 12.95 -24.39
CA LEU A 368 -7.81 11.80 -24.69
C LEU A 368 -8.50 10.45 -24.41
N GLY A 369 -9.75 10.46 -23.94
CA GLY A 369 -10.46 9.25 -23.54
C GLY A 369 -9.87 8.58 -22.30
N MET A 370 -9.35 9.39 -21.36
CA MET A 370 -8.86 8.97 -20.05
C MET A 370 -9.67 9.62 -18.92
N GLY A 371 -9.50 9.12 -17.71
CA GLY A 371 -10.05 9.72 -16.50
C GLY A 371 -10.19 8.73 -15.34
N GLY A 372 -10.89 9.14 -14.29
CA GLY A 372 -10.89 8.45 -13.01
C GLY A 372 -9.52 8.52 -12.32
N TRP A 373 -8.77 9.61 -12.53
CA TRP A 373 -7.47 9.82 -11.91
C TRP A 373 -7.58 9.86 -10.38
N GLN A 374 -6.67 9.16 -9.73
CA GLN A 374 -6.53 9.13 -8.28
C GLN A 374 -5.11 9.55 -7.91
N LEU A 375 -5.01 10.33 -6.84
CA LEU A 375 -3.73 10.78 -6.29
C LEU A 375 -3.05 9.59 -5.59
N GLU A 376 -1.97 9.09 -6.18
CA GLU A 376 -1.17 7.97 -5.67
C GLU A 376 -0.20 8.45 -4.58
N SER A 377 0.51 9.56 -4.84
CA SER A 377 1.38 10.19 -3.85
C SER A 377 1.60 11.68 -4.06
N GLU A 378 1.90 12.37 -2.96
CA GLU A 378 2.42 13.74 -2.95
C GLU A 378 3.87 13.71 -2.46
N ILE A 379 4.75 14.46 -3.13
CA ILE A 379 6.17 14.56 -2.81
C ILE A 379 6.52 16.03 -2.68
N LEU A 380 7.00 16.43 -1.51
CA LEU A 380 7.53 17.77 -1.26
C LEU A 380 8.97 17.64 -0.77
N TRP A 381 9.91 18.16 -1.56
CA TRP A 381 11.33 18.27 -1.25
C TRP A 381 11.75 19.74 -1.25
N ALA A 382 12.98 20.02 -0.82
CA ALA A 382 13.48 21.41 -0.77
C ALA A 382 13.45 22.11 -2.15
N ASP A 383 13.61 21.35 -3.24
CA ASP A 383 13.77 21.84 -4.61
C ASP A 383 12.59 21.55 -5.55
N ARG A 384 11.58 20.78 -5.12
CA ARG A 384 10.38 20.51 -5.94
C ARG A 384 9.15 20.12 -5.12
N ALA A 385 7.97 20.44 -5.66
CA ALA A 385 6.68 19.87 -5.30
C ALA A 385 6.19 19.01 -6.46
N CYS A 386 5.72 17.79 -6.18
CA CYS A 386 5.21 16.84 -7.18
C CYS A 386 3.95 16.12 -6.69
N ARG A 387 3.11 15.72 -7.65
CA ARG A 387 2.01 14.77 -7.47
C ARG A 387 2.11 13.67 -8.52
N GLN A 388 1.89 12.43 -8.08
CA GLN A 388 1.80 11.25 -8.93
C GLN A 388 0.37 10.72 -8.92
N PHE A 389 -0.13 10.33 -10.09
CA PHE A 389 -1.51 9.91 -10.32
C PHE A 389 -1.56 8.60 -11.08
N PHE A 390 -2.62 7.83 -10.81
CA PHE A 390 -3.00 6.62 -11.50
C PHE A 390 -4.41 6.81 -12.08
N GLY A 391 -4.64 6.41 -13.33
CA GLY A 391 -5.90 6.69 -14.04
C GLY A 391 -6.22 5.64 -15.10
N TYR A 392 -7.46 5.67 -15.57
CA TYR A 392 -8.01 4.68 -16.49
C TYR A 392 -8.17 5.25 -17.90
N SER A 393 -8.23 4.36 -18.88
CA SER A 393 -8.49 4.73 -20.28
C SER A 393 -9.24 3.61 -21.00
N TRP A 394 -9.33 3.70 -22.32
CA TRP A 394 -9.77 2.60 -23.19
C TRP A 394 -8.76 1.45 -23.26
N SER A 395 -7.52 1.63 -22.77
CA SER A 395 -6.53 0.56 -22.60
C SER A 395 -6.85 -0.32 -21.39
N VAL A 396 -6.44 -1.59 -21.45
CA VAL A 396 -6.57 -2.53 -20.31
C VAL A 396 -5.45 -2.39 -19.28
N SER A 397 -4.37 -1.67 -19.62
CA SER A 397 -3.36 -1.25 -18.65
C SER A 397 -3.72 0.12 -18.09
N PRO A 398 -3.62 0.34 -16.77
CA PRO A 398 -3.83 1.66 -16.17
C PRO A 398 -2.71 2.62 -16.57
N ASN A 399 -3.05 3.88 -16.78
CA ASN A 399 -2.09 4.93 -17.11
C ASN A 399 -1.57 5.58 -15.82
N SER A 400 -0.35 6.07 -15.83
CA SER A 400 0.18 6.94 -14.78
C SER A 400 0.49 8.33 -15.30
N ALA A 401 0.43 9.33 -14.43
CA ALA A 401 0.84 10.69 -14.73
C ALA A 401 1.62 11.26 -13.54
N ILE A 402 2.58 12.14 -13.82
CA ILE A 402 3.35 12.88 -12.81
C ILE A 402 3.33 14.35 -13.20
N ASN A 403 3.03 15.23 -12.26
CA ASN A 403 3.19 16.67 -12.42
C ASN A 403 4.11 17.19 -11.32
N CYS A 404 5.14 17.96 -11.69
CA CYS A 404 6.12 18.53 -10.79
C CYS A 404 6.43 19.99 -11.13
N VAL A 405 6.55 20.82 -10.10
CA VAL A 405 7.19 22.15 -10.15
C VAL A 405 8.50 22.08 -9.39
N PHE A 406 9.61 22.40 -10.05
CA PHE A 406 10.95 22.47 -9.48
C PHE A 406 11.39 23.93 -9.38
N GLN A 407 12.02 24.29 -8.27
CA GLN A 407 12.84 25.51 -8.21
C GLN A 407 14.15 25.23 -8.95
N ALA A 408 14.42 25.94 -10.03
CA ALA A 408 15.69 25.82 -10.73
C ALA A 408 16.82 26.46 -9.91
N SER A 409 18.04 25.94 -10.04
CA SER A 409 19.23 26.57 -9.44
C SER A 409 19.66 27.80 -10.25
N ASP A 410 20.47 28.67 -9.64
CA ASP A 410 21.12 29.82 -10.31
C ASP A 410 21.95 29.43 -11.57
N GLU A 411 22.22 28.14 -11.78
CA GLU A 411 22.96 27.59 -12.92
C GLU A 411 22.06 27.21 -14.12
N VAL A 412 20.74 27.14 -13.94
CA VAL A 412 19.77 26.86 -15.01
C VAL A 412 19.11 28.16 -15.44
N SER A 413 19.50 28.66 -16.62
CA SER A 413 19.02 29.94 -17.15
C SER A 413 18.04 29.79 -18.33
N SER A 414 17.85 28.56 -18.83
CA SER A 414 17.14 28.27 -20.07
C SER A 414 16.49 26.88 -20.08
N LEU A 415 15.49 26.70 -20.94
CA LEU A 415 14.82 25.42 -21.19
C LEU A 415 15.80 24.29 -21.55
N ALA A 416 16.85 24.59 -22.33
CA ALA A 416 17.86 23.60 -22.72
C ALA A 416 18.69 23.11 -21.52
N GLU A 417 18.99 24.00 -20.57
CA GLU A 417 19.67 23.66 -19.32
C GLU A 417 18.73 22.91 -18.36
N ALA A 418 17.44 23.28 -18.32
CA ALA A 418 16.41 22.57 -17.57
C ALA A 418 16.24 21.11 -18.04
N VAL A 419 16.14 20.88 -19.35
CA VAL A 419 16.09 19.53 -19.94
C VAL A 419 17.38 18.75 -19.64
N ALA A 420 18.55 19.39 -19.73
CA ALA A 420 19.83 18.75 -19.42
C ALA A 420 19.91 18.34 -17.93
N LEU A 421 19.37 19.15 -17.02
CA LEU A 421 19.26 18.82 -15.60
C LEU A 421 18.31 17.62 -15.39
N LEU A 422 17.11 17.66 -15.96
CA LEU A 422 16.13 16.55 -15.83
C LEU A 422 16.66 15.23 -16.39
N ARG A 423 17.39 15.25 -17.53
CA ARG A 423 18.10 14.05 -18.04
C ARG A 423 19.24 13.59 -17.14
N THR A 424 19.98 14.52 -16.55
CA THR A 424 21.05 14.20 -15.56
C THR A 424 20.47 13.55 -14.30
N MET A 425 19.23 13.88 -13.95
CA MET A 425 18.46 13.33 -12.83
C MET A 425 17.72 12.03 -13.18
N GLY A 426 17.79 11.54 -14.42
CA GLY A 426 17.05 10.36 -14.89
C GLY A 426 15.54 10.55 -15.00
N VAL A 427 15.04 11.79 -14.93
CA VAL A 427 13.61 12.13 -15.02
C VAL A 427 13.11 12.00 -16.46
N ILE A 428 13.92 12.44 -17.42
CA ILE A 428 13.70 12.19 -18.85
C ILE A 428 14.66 11.08 -19.26
N GLY A 429 14.13 10.00 -19.84
CA GLY A 429 14.91 8.83 -20.21
C GLY A 429 16.08 9.13 -21.16
N PRO A 430 17.18 8.35 -21.13
CA PRO A 430 18.35 8.59 -21.98
C PRO A 430 18.00 8.46 -23.47
N ASP A 431 17.12 7.52 -23.82
CA ASP A 431 16.68 7.22 -25.18
C ASP A 431 15.46 8.06 -25.64
N ALA A 432 14.82 8.80 -24.73
CA ALA A 432 13.68 9.67 -25.01
C ALA A 432 13.95 10.63 -26.18
N VAL A 433 13.09 10.57 -27.19
CA VAL A 433 13.22 11.31 -28.45
C VAL A 433 12.58 12.68 -28.32
N ALA A 434 13.27 13.73 -28.76
CA ALA A 434 12.70 15.07 -28.87
C ALA A 434 11.64 15.11 -29.99
N LEU A 435 10.49 15.70 -29.72
CA LEU A 435 9.39 15.82 -30.67
C LEU A 435 9.25 17.28 -31.15
N ASP A 436 9.01 17.46 -32.45
CA ASP A 436 8.63 18.77 -32.98
C ASP A 436 7.24 19.14 -32.42
N SER A 437 7.12 20.35 -31.87
CA SER A 437 5.94 20.86 -31.17
C SER A 437 5.56 22.24 -31.72
N GLU A 438 4.26 22.54 -31.78
CA GLU A 438 3.78 23.88 -32.17
C GLU A 438 4.03 24.92 -31.06
N PHE A 439 3.88 24.56 -29.78
CA PHE A 439 4.16 25.47 -28.66
C PHE A 439 5.67 25.73 -28.43
N ALA A 440 6.56 24.91 -28.99
CA ALA A 440 8.01 25.12 -28.91
C ALA A 440 8.47 26.46 -29.51
N ALA A 441 7.65 27.11 -30.35
CA ALA A 441 7.93 28.42 -30.95
C ALA A 441 8.22 29.54 -29.93
N GLU A 442 7.72 29.42 -28.69
CA GLU A 442 7.95 30.42 -27.64
C GLU A 442 9.26 30.18 -26.85
N ASN A 443 10.00 29.10 -27.13
CA ASN A 443 11.20 28.65 -26.40
C ASN A 443 10.98 28.30 -24.91
N ALA A 444 9.72 28.29 -24.46
CA ALA A 444 9.32 27.98 -23.09
C ALA A 444 8.91 26.51 -22.89
N PHE A 445 8.70 25.74 -23.97
CA PHE A 445 8.27 24.34 -23.96
C PHE A 445 9.16 23.43 -24.81
N ALA A 446 9.41 22.21 -24.34
CA ALA A 446 9.94 21.10 -25.12
C ALA A 446 9.15 19.81 -24.82
N LEU A 447 8.80 19.06 -25.86
CA LEU A 447 8.15 17.77 -25.77
C LEU A 447 9.15 16.64 -26.05
N TYR A 448 9.14 15.62 -25.20
CA TYR A 448 9.86 14.37 -25.40
C TYR A 448 8.89 13.19 -25.36
N ALA A 449 9.26 12.07 -25.99
CA ALA A 449 8.60 10.80 -25.75
C ALA A 449 9.57 9.62 -25.71
N ASP A 450 9.26 8.64 -24.87
CA ASP A 450 10.06 7.43 -24.65
C ASP A 450 9.15 6.18 -24.56
N ARG A 451 9.74 4.99 -24.46
CA ARG A 451 9.03 3.74 -24.14
C ARG A 451 9.48 3.22 -22.79
N ALA A 452 8.56 3.21 -21.83
CA ALA A 452 8.77 2.55 -20.54
C ALA A 452 8.88 1.02 -20.71
N LEU A 453 9.55 0.36 -19.77
CA LEU A 453 9.84 -1.09 -19.84
C LEU A 453 8.57 -1.97 -19.87
N ASN A 454 7.47 -1.51 -19.27
CA ASN A 454 6.16 -2.15 -19.34
C ASN A 454 5.45 -2.01 -20.72
N GLY A 455 6.13 -1.43 -21.72
CA GLY A 455 5.61 -1.22 -23.08
C GLY A 455 4.79 0.06 -23.26
N HIS A 456 4.51 0.81 -22.19
CA HIS A 456 3.85 2.12 -22.28
C HIS A 456 4.71 3.11 -23.05
N THR A 457 4.07 4.11 -23.65
CA THR A 457 4.75 5.29 -24.16
C THR A 457 4.59 6.40 -23.14
N VAL A 458 5.71 6.99 -22.76
CA VAL A 458 5.78 8.15 -21.87
C VAL A 458 5.91 9.39 -22.75
N PHE A 459 5.15 10.43 -22.43
CA PHE A 459 5.29 11.76 -23.01
C PHE A 459 5.66 12.75 -21.90
N ASP A 460 6.81 13.40 -22.05
CA ASP A 460 7.34 14.36 -21.09
C ASP A 460 7.27 15.78 -21.67
N GLY A 461 6.35 16.58 -21.14
CA GLY A 461 6.30 18.01 -21.36
C GLY A 461 7.20 18.73 -20.36
N VAL A 462 8.19 19.47 -20.85
CA VAL A 462 9.13 20.26 -20.04
C VAL A 462 8.95 21.73 -20.35
N PHE A 463 8.77 22.54 -19.31
CA PHE A 463 8.62 23.97 -19.42
C PHE A 463 9.62 24.69 -18.50
N TYR A 464 10.03 25.89 -18.90
CA TYR A 464 10.92 26.73 -18.11
C TYR A 464 10.45 28.18 -18.12
N HIS A 465 10.21 28.75 -16.93
CA HIS A 465 9.75 30.13 -16.76
C HIS A 465 10.38 30.74 -15.50
N GLU A 466 11.01 31.91 -15.63
CA GLU A 466 11.59 32.73 -14.55
C GLU A 466 12.33 31.99 -13.40
N GLY A 467 13.08 30.93 -13.73
CA GLY A 467 13.84 30.16 -12.74
C GLY A 467 13.06 29.02 -12.07
N GLN A 468 11.88 28.67 -12.60
CA GLN A 468 11.18 27.41 -12.30
C GLN A 468 11.20 26.49 -13.51
N ILE A 469 11.17 25.18 -13.24
CA ILE A 469 10.95 24.12 -14.24
C ILE A 469 9.62 23.46 -13.92
N VAL A 470 8.71 23.39 -14.88
CA VAL A 470 7.51 22.54 -14.78
C VAL A 470 7.75 21.31 -15.64
N TRP A 471 7.57 20.12 -15.08
CA TRP A 471 7.61 18.86 -15.83
C TRP A 471 6.31 18.12 -15.60
N VAL A 472 5.67 17.74 -16.71
CA VAL A 472 4.46 16.93 -16.74
C VAL A 472 4.77 15.69 -17.57
N SER A 473 4.58 14.52 -16.98
CA SER A 473 4.79 13.23 -17.62
C SER A 473 3.48 12.46 -17.67
N ILE A 474 3.20 11.77 -18.77
CA ILE A 474 2.06 10.86 -18.87
C ILE A 474 2.43 9.57 -19.60
N SER A 475 2.09 8.44 -18.98
CA SER A 475 2.43 7.09 -19.40
C SER A 475 1.20 6.36 -19.94
N LEU A 476 1.10 6.24 -21.26
CA LEU A 476 -0.05 5.67 -21.96
C LEU A 476 0.17 4.20 -22.31
N GLY A 477 -0.78 3.34 -21.94
CA GLY A 477 -0.76 1.90 -22.25
C GLY A 477 -0.92 1.61 -23.74
N THR A 478 0.20 1.45 -24.46
CA THR A 478 0.19 1.30 -25.94
C THR A 478 -0.04 -0.13 -26.43
N GLY A 479 -0.79 -0.26 -27.52
CA GLY A 479 -0.93 -1.51 -28.25
C GLY A 479 0.40 -1.96 -28.89
N SER A 480 0.67 -3.27 -28.83
CA SER A 480 1.95 -3.86 -29.24
C SER A 480 2.34 -3.50 -30.68
N GLY A 481 3.45 -2.78 -30.84
CA GLY A 481 4.01 -2.41 -32.14
C GLY A 481 3.74 -0.98 -32.59
N MET A 482 2.93 -0.20 -31.87
CA MET A 482 2.91 1.26 -32.05
C MET A 482 4.21 1.88 -31.51
N VAL A 483 4.58 3.02 -32.06
CA VAL A 483 5.70 3.88 -31.63
C VAL A 483 5.18 5.24 -31.14
N PRO A 484 5.95 6.02 -30.36
CA PRO A 484 5.44 7.26 -29.76
C PRO A 484 4.88 8.28 -30.75
N THR A 485 5.44 8.33 -31.97
CA THR A 485 4.97 9.22 -33.04
C THR A 485 3.57 8.88 -33.55
N ASP A 486 3.11 7.64 -33.41
CA ASP A 486 1.79 7.20 -33.89
C ASP A 486 0.63 7.86 -33.10
N PHE A 487 0.93 8.49 -31.96
CA PHE A 487 -0.03 9.22 -31.12
C PHE A 487 0.00 10.75 -31.34
N LEU A 488 0.89 11.26 -32.20
CA LEU A 488 1.04 12.70 -32.45
C LEU A 488 0.20 13.18 -33.65
N ASP A 489 -0.06 12.29 -34.61
CA ASP A 489 -0.84 12.59 -35.82
C ASP A 489 -2.35 12.84 -35.54
N ASP A 490 -2.86 12.45 -34.36
CA ASP A 490 -4.24 12.70 -33.92
C ASP A 490 -4.37 14.06 -33.20
N ASP A 491 -4.68 15.11 -33.97
CA ASP A 491 -5.15 16.44 -33.53
C ASP A 491 -4.32 17.14 -32.42
N HIS A 492 -3.03 16.83 -32.27
CA HIS A 492 -2.12 17.38 -31.24
C HIS A 492 -2.66 17.24 -29.79
N LEU A 493 -3.48 16.23 -29.51
CA LEU A 493 -4.22 16.13 -28.25
C LEU A 493 -3.30 15.99 -27.02
N ILE A 494 -2.24 15.20 -27.11
CA ILE A 494 -1.26 14.99 -26.03
C ILE A 494 -0.46 16.28 -25.77
N GLU A 495 -0.06 16.97 -26.83
CA GLU A 495 0.66 18.24 -26.76
C GLU A 495 -0.21 19.32 -26.08
N THR A 496 -1.47 19.41 -26.50
CA THR A 496 -2.49 20.31 -25.94
C THR A 496 -2.77 20.02 -24.46
N PHE A 497 -2.83 18.74 -24.07
CA PHE A 497 -2.99 18.31 -22.68
C PHE A 497 -1.80 18.75 -21.82
N LEU A 498 -0.57 18.42 -22.21
CA LEU A 498 0.65 18.75 -21.44
C LEU A 498 0.81 20.27 -21.29
N HIS A 499 0.51 21.03 -22.35
CA HIS A 499 0.48 22.50 -22.30
C HIS A 499 -0.62 23.03 -21.37
N SER A 500 -1.80 22.41 -21.34
CA SER A 500 -2.89 22.82 -20.44
C SER A 500 -2.55 22.58 -18.96
N VAL A 501 -1.86 21.49 -18.63
CA VAL A 501 -1.39 21.23 -17.25
C VAL A 501 -0.33 22.26 -16.82
N TYR A 502 0.55 22.69 -17.73
CA TYR A 502 1.48 23.79 -17.47
C TYR A 502 0.79 25.12 -17.23
N LEU A 503 -0.18 25.49 -18.08
CA LEU A 503 -0.95 26.72 -17.90
C LEU A 503 -1.74 26.71 -16.58
N PHE A 504 -2.24 25.56 -16.14
CA PHE A 504 -2.81 25.39 -14.79
C PHE A 504 -1.78 25.69 -13.70
N ASN A 505 -0.60 25.04 -13.75
CA ASN A 505 0.44 25.27 -12.74
C ASN A 505 0.89 26.75 -12.70
N LEU A 506 1.04 27.42 -13.84
CA LEU A 506 1.38 28.85 -13.88
C LEU A 506 0.35 29.72 -13.14
N ASP A 507 -0.95 29.48 -13.36
CA ASP A 507 -2.04 30.23 -12.72
C ASP A 507 -2.05 30.05 -11.20
N GLN A 508 -1.57 28.92 -10.68
CA GLN A 508 -1.47 28.65 -9.24
C GLN A 508 -0.19 29.20 -8.56
N VAL A 509 0.85 29.56 -9.33
CA VAL A 509 2.12 30.11 -8.79
C VAL A 509 2.05 31.62 -8.51
N ASP A 510 1.01 32.32 -9.02
CA ASP A 510 0.74 33.76 -8.75
C ASP A 510 1.87 34.70 -9.24
N PHE A 511 2.33 34.47 -10.49
CA PHE A 511 3.36 35.24 -11.23
C PHE A 511 2.97 36.70 -11.56
#